data_AF-A0A7K4FDG2-F1
#
_entry.id   AF-A0A7K4FDG2-F1
#
_cell.length_a   1.000
_cell.length_b   1.000
_cell.length_c   1.000
_cell.angle_alpha   90.00
_cell.angle_beta   90.00
_cell.angle_gamma   90.00
#
_symmetry.space_group_name_H-M   'P 1'
#
loop_
_entity.id
_entity.type
_entity.pdbx_description
1 polymer ?
#
loop_
_entity_poly.entity_id
_entity_poly.type
_entity_poly.pdbx_seq_one_letter_code
_entity_poly.pdbx_strand_id
1 'polypeptide(L)' 'MVDDKNEIEKLIDNMITSGDELVDNLKSVLPDSLAESMVMFHESNVSNLKKIREFLNK' A
#
# COMPACT_ATOMS: atom_id res chain seq x y z
N MET A 1 -4.90 -16.30 -17.29
CA MET A 1 -4.09 -16.83 -16.17
C MET A 1 -2.79 -16.06 -15.97
N VAL A 2 -1.90 -15.92 -16.96
CA VAL A 2 -0.70 -15.05 -16.85
C VAL A 2 -1.09 -13.57 -16.87
N ASP A 3 -2.05 -13.19 -17.72
CA ASP A 3 -2.54 -11.82 -17.81
C ASP A 3 -3.21 -11.35 -16.51
N ASP A 4 -4.05 -12.19 -15.90
CA ASP A 4 -4.69 -11.90 -14.60
C ASP A 4 -3.67 -11.68 -13.49
N LYS A 5 -2.58 -12.47 -13.50
CA LYS A 5 -1.48 -12.34 -12.54
C LYS A 5 -0.75 -11.01 -12.70
N ASN A 6 -0.42 -10.63 -13.94
CA ASN A 6 0.21 -9.35 -14.24
C ASN A 6 -0.68 -8.16 -13.86
N GLU A 7 -2.00 -8.30 -14.01
CA GLU A 7 -2.96 -7.27 -13.63
C GLU A 7 -3.09 -7.14 -12.12
N ILE A 8 -3.10 -8.24 -11.37
CA ILE A 8 -3.07 -8.20 -9.91
C ILE A 8 -1.77 -7.56 -9.40
N GLU A 9 -0.60 -7.86 -10.00
CA GLU A 9 0.65 -7.21 -9.61
C GLU A 9 0.60 -5.68 -9.79
N LYS A 10 0.07 -5.21 -10.93
CA LYS A 10 -0.16 -3.79 -11.17
C LYS A 10 -1.11 -3.16 -10.18
N LEU A 11 -2.20 -3.86 -9.81
CA LEU A 11 -3.13 -3.37 -8.79
C LEU A 11 -2.44 -3.22 -7.43
N ILE A 12 -1.58 -4.19 -7.05
CA ILE A 12 -0.81 -4.10 -5.81
C ILE A 12 0.16 -2.90 -5.86
N ASP A 13 0.89 -2.69 -6.96
CA ASP A 13 1.77 -1.53 -7.12
C ASP A 13 0.99 -0.22 -7.01
N ASN A 14 -0.13 -0.10 -7.74
CA ASN A 14 -0.98 1.09 -7.69
C ASN A 14 -1.50 1.37 -6.27
N MET A 15 -1.89 0.34 -5.52
CA MET A 15 -2.35 0.49 -4.14
C MET A 15 -1.24 0.96 -3.19
N ILE A 16 0.00 0.49 -3.39
CA ILE A 16 1.15 0.96 -2.61
C ILE A 16 1.43 2.43 -2.93
N THR A 17 1.61 2.77 -4.21
CA THR A 17 1.97 4.13 -4.64
C THR A 17 0.88 5.15 -4.30
N SER A 18 -0.39 4.84 -4.56
CA SER A 18 -1.50 5.76 -4.23
C SER A 18 -1.68 5.93 -2.71
N GLY A 19 -1.40 4.88 -1.92
CA GLY A 19 -1.41 4.97 -0.48
C GLY A 19 -0.24 5.80 0.06
N ASP A 20 0.97 5.68 -0.51
CA ASP A 20 2.13 6.52 -0.16
C ASP A 20 1.81 8.00 -0.40
N GLU A 21 1.26 8.33 -1.57
CA GLU A 21 0.84 9.71 -1.90
C GLU A 21 -0.25 10.23 -0.95
N LEU A 22 -1.24 9.40 -0.62
CA LEU A 22 -2.28 9.77 0.34
C LEU A 22 -1.69 10.08 1.72
N VAL A 23 -0.77 9.23 2.19
CA VAL A 23 -0.09 9.41 3.47
C VAL A 23 0.71 10.70 3.50
N ASP A 24 1.47 10.99 2.45
CA ASP A 24 2.29 12.20 2.40
C ASP A 24 1.45 13.47 2.34
N ASN A 25 0.34 13.45 1.60
CA ASN A 25 -0.62 14.56 1.60
C ASN A 25 -1.24 14.78 2.99
N LEU A 26 -1.68 13.71 3.63
CA LEU A 26 -2.40 13.80 4.90
C LEU A 26 -1.49 14.12 6.09
N LYS A 27 -0.24 13.65 6.12
CA LYS A 27 0.74 14.03 7.15
C LYS A 27 0.90 15.54 7.31
N SER A 28 0.74 16.29 6.22
CA SER A 28 0.92 17.74 6.22
C SER A 28 -0.25 18.53 6.82
N VAL A 29 -1.42 17.88 6.97
CA VAL A 29 -2.67 18.53 7.41
C VAL A 29 -3.25 17.94 8.69
N LEU A 30 -2.90 16.70 9.04
CA LEU A 30 -3.40 16.03 10.24
C LEU A 30 -2.55 16.37 11.46
N PRO A 31 -3.13 16.37 12.68
CA PRO A 31 -2.35 16.41 13.92
C PRO A 31 -1.36 15.23 13.99
N ASP A 32 -0.18 15.46 14.57
CA ASP A 32 0.94 14.51 14.59
C ASP A 32 0.54 13.08 15.02
N SER A 33 -0.27 12.94 16.08
CA SER A 33 -0.70 11.63 16.59
C SER A 33 -1.58 10.85 15.61
N LEU A 34 -2.38 11.54 14.80
CA LEU A 34 -3.22 10.93 13.78
C LEU A 34 -2.41 10.65 12.51
N ALA A 35 -1.49 11.55 12.15
CA ALA A 35 -0.55 11.35 11.05
C ALA A 35 0.33 10.10 11.29
N GLU A 36 0.87 9.95 12.50
CA GLU A 36 1.67 8.77 12.89
C GLU A 36 0.84 7.47 12.83
N SER A 37 -0.38 7.51 13.36
CA SER A 37 -1.31 6.35 13.29
C SER A 37 -1.61 5.93 11.86
N MET A 38 -1.79 6.90 10.95
CA MET A 38 -2.04 6.65 9.54
C MET A 38 -0.81 6.05 8.82
N VAL A 39 0.40 6.52 9.15
CA VAL A 39 1.65 5.94 8.65
C VAL A 39 1.76 4.48 9.03
N MET A 40 1.60 4.17 10.32
CA MET A 40 1.67 2.79 10.81
C MET A 40 0.62 1.89 10.15
N PHE A 41 -0.59 2.41 9.96
CA PHE A 41 -1.65 1.69 9.27
C PHE A 41 -1.28 1.39 7.80
N HIS A 42 -0.76 2.37 7.08
CA HIS A 42 -0.34 2.20 5.68
C HIS A 42 0.85 1.25 5.56
N GLU A 43 1.86 1.37 6.42
CA GLU A 43 3.01 0.44 6.47
C GLU A 43 2.57 -1.01 6.68
N SER A 44 1.59 -1.23 7.58
CA SER A 44 0.97 -2.54 7.80
C SER A 44 0.28 -3.05 6.53
N ASN A 45 -0.46 -2.20 5.82
CA ASN A 45 -1.11 -2.55 4.56
C ASN A 45 -0.08 -2.92 3.48
N VAL A 46 0.98 -2.11 3.29
CA VAL A 46 2.07 -2.39 2.34
C VAL A 46 2.73 -3.74 2.65
N SER A 47 2.97 -4.05 3.93
CA SER A 47 3.51 -5.35 4.35
C SER A 47 2.61 -6.51 3.93
N ASN A 48 1.30 -6.39 4.12
CA ASN A 48 0.34 -7.41 3.71
C ASN A 48 0.26 -7.57 2.19
N LEU A 49 0.32 -6.46 1.45
CA LEU A 49 0.33 -6.45 -0.01
C LEU A 49 1.55 -7.14 -0.61
N LYS A 50 2.73 -6.93 -0.02
CA LYS A 50 3.96 -7.65 -0.40
C LYS A 50 3.83 -9.15 -0.16
N LYS A 51 3.27 -9.57 0.97
CA LYS A 51 2.99 -11.00 1.25
C LYS A 51 2.03 -11.61 0.23
N ILE A 52 0.95 -10.89 -0.13
CA ILE A 52 0.00 -11.36 -1.16
C ILE A 52 0.72 -11.54 -2.49
N ARG A 53 1.56 -10.57 -2.89
CA ARG A 53 2.38 -10.68 -4.12
C ARG A 53 3.28 -11.91 -4.09
N GLU A 54 3.93 -12.18 -2.96
CA GLU A 54 4.76 -13.38 -2.78
C GLU A 54 3.93 -14.67 -2.90
N PHE A 55 2.70 -14.71 -2.36
CA PHE A 55 1.82 -15.86 -2.51
C PHE A 55 1.38 -16.12 -3.95
N LEU A 56 1.13 -15.06 -4.73
CA LEU A 56 0.75 -15.17 -6.15
C LEU A 56 1.94 -15.54 -7.06
N ASN A 57 3.16 -15.33 -6.56
CA ASN A 57 4.40 -15.64 -7.27
C ASN A 57 5.02 -16.99 -6.94
N LYS A 58 4.42 -17.75 -6.02
CA LYS A 58 4.71 -19.17 -5.79
C LYS A 58 4.00 -20.05 -6.81
#